data_AF-A0A1F3KFT6-F1
#
_entry.id   AF-A0A1F3KFT6-F1
#
_cell.length_a   1.000
_cell.length_b   1.000
_cell.length_c   1.000
_cell.angle_alpha   90.00
_cell.angle_beta   90.00
_cell.angle_gamma   90.00
#
_symmetry.space_group_name_H-M   'P 1'
#
loop_
_entity.id
_entity.type
_entity.pdbx_description
1 polymer ?
#
loop_
_entity_poly.entity_id
_entity_poly.type
_entity_poly.pdbx_seq_one_letter_code
_entity_poly.pdbx_strand_id
1 'polypeptide(L)' 'MINNNMLTIEKEKLKLFRIRYRISFKEFEKKINSSKKEIFSEWDDYMEWKACINMKKKYEAEKKDIGNRKRITK' A
#
# COMPACT_ATOMS: atom_id res chain seq x y z
N MET A 1 -15.72 5.41 15.80
CA MET A 1 -15.21 6.45 14.88
C MET A 1 -14.00 5.86 14.17
N ILE A 2 -14.04 5.68 12.85
CA ILE A 2 -12.86 5.19 12.12
C ILE A 2 -11.90 6.37 12.00
N ASN A 3 -10.72 6.27 12.60
CA ASN A 3 -9.71 7.31 12.63
C ASN A 3 -9.31 7.73 11.21
N ASN A 4 -9.77 8.90 10.76
CA ASN A 4 -9.33 9.54 9.52
C ASN A 4 -7.81 9.77 9.46
N ASN A 5 -7.12 9.74 10.61
CA ASN A 5 -5.69 10.02 10.71
C ASN A 5 -4.80 8.88 10.16
N MET A 6 -5.19 7.62 10.34
CA MET A 6 -4.38 6.45 9.94
C MET A 6 -4.27 6.33 8.41
N LEU A 7 -5.39 6.53 7.71
CA LEU A 7 -5.44 6.54 6.24
C LEU A 7 -4.66 7.71 5.62
N THR A 8 -4.51 8.82 6.34
CA THR A 8 -3.73 9.98 5.89
C THR A 8 -2.23 9.65 5.94
N ILE A 9 -1.77 9.10 7.06
CA ILE A 9 -0.36 8.69 7.26
C ILE A 9 0.07 7.65 6.22
N GLU A 10 -0.76 6.64 5.95
CA GLU A 10 -0.48 5.59 4.96
C GLU A 10 -0.40 6.14 3.51
N LYS A 11 -1.29 7.09 3.17
CA LYS A 11 -1.24 7.75 1.86
C LYS A 11 0.02 8.60 1.70
N GLU A 12 0.45 9.28 2.76
CA GLU A 12 1.69 10.06 2.74
C GLU A 12 2.91 9.15 2.63
N LYS A 13 2.96 8.03 3.36
CA LYS A 13 4.01 7.02 3.20
C LYS A 13 4.10 6.47 1.78
N LEU A 14 2.97 6.13 1.17
CA LEU A 14 2.93 5.70 -0.23
C LEU A 14 3.46 6.77 -1.20
N LYS A 15 3.23 8.06 -0.93
CA LYS A 15 3.82 9.16 -1.72
C LYS A 15 5.34 9.25 -1.51
N LEU A 16 5.80 9.14 -0.26
CA LEU A 16 7.23 9.19 0.06
C LEU A 16 8.01 8.09 -0.66
N PHE A 17 7.51 6.86 -0.67
CA PHE A 17 8.17 5.76 -1.40
C PHE A 17 8.24 6.02 -2.91
N ARG A 18 7.17 6.54 -3.52
CA ARG A 18 7.17 6.92 -4.94
C ARG A 18 8.17 8.03 -5.24
N ILE A 19 8.31 9.03 -4.36
CA ILE A 19 9.27 10.12 -4.52
C ILE A 19 10.70 9.60 -4.36
N ARG A 20 10.95 8.76 -3.35
CA ARG A 20 12.27 8.22 -3.00
C ARG A 20 12.82 7.32 -4.10
N TYR A 21 12.01 6.39 -4.60
CA TYR A 21 12.46 5.40 -5.58
C TYR A 21 12.18 5.79 -7.03
N ARG A 22 11.27 6.75 -7.28
CA ARG A 22 10.88 7.22 -8.62
C ARG A 22 10.42 6.12 -9.58
N ILE A 23 9.96 5.00 -9.04
CA ILE A 23 9.43 3.86 -9.78
C ILE A 23 8.13 3.39 -9.14
N SER A 24 7.36 2.59 -9.87
CA SER A 24 6.18 1.95 -9.29
C SER A 24 6.57 0.87 -8.28
N PHE A 25 5.66 0.53 -7.37
CA PHE A 25 5.86 -0.59 -6.44
C PHE A 25 6.17 -1.90 -7.16
N LYS A 26 5.55 -2.16 -8.32
CA LYS A 26 5.78 -3.39 -9.09
C LYS A 26 7.21 -3.43 -9.64
N GLU A 27 7.72 -2.31 -10.11
CA GLU A 27 9.11 -2.20 -10.56
C GLU A 27 10.08 -2.34 -9.38
N PHE A 28 9.75 -1.75 -8.22
CA PHE A 28 10.52 -1.90 -7.01
C PHE A 28 10.55 -3.34 -6.50
N GLU A 29 9.41 -4.03 -6.45
CA GLU A 29 9.32 -5.44 -6.10
C GLU A 29 10.15 -6.31 -7.06
N LYS A 30 10.11 -6.04 -8.36
CA LYS A 30 10.97 -6.72 -9.33
C LYS A 30 12.45 -6.47 -9.05
N LYS A 31 12.84 -5.22 -8.76
CA LYS A 31 14.22 -4.83 -8.41
C LYS A 31 14.70 -5.60 -7.18
N ILE A 32 13.92 -5.60 -6.09
CA ILE A 32 14.25 -6.29 -4.83
C ILE A 32 14.44 -7.79 -5.06
N ASN A 33 13.48 -8.44 -5.71
CA ASN A 33 13.53 -9.89 -5.94
C ASN A 33 14.61 -10.32 -6.94
N SER A 34 15.04 -9.43 -7.83
CA SER A 34 16.07 -9.72 -8.85
C SER A 34 17.47 -9.24 -8.43
N SER A 35 17.60 -8.56 -7.29
CA SER A 35 18.86 -8.02 -6.83
C SER A 35 19.75 -9.15 -6.32
N LYS A 36 20.97 -9.25 -6.85
CA LYS A 36 22.00 -10.17 -6.32
C LYS A 36 22.60 -9.67 -5.00
N LYS A 37 22.43 -8.38 -4.69
CA LYS A 37 22.93 -7.75 -3.48
C LYS A 37 21.75 -7.39 -2.59
N GLU A 38 21.73 -7.96 -1.39
CA GLU A 38 20.76 -7.59 -0.38
C GLU A 38 21.19 -6.27 0.26
N ILE A 39 20.27 -5.31 0.23
CA ILE A 39 20.39 -4.05 0.94
C ILE A 39 19.24 -4.03 1.94
N PHE A 40 19.54 -4.27 3.22
CA PHE A 40 18.53 -4.43 4.28
C PHE A 40 17.54 -3.28 4.33
N SER A 41 18.01 -2.03 4.19
CA SER A 41 17.13 -0.86 4.17
C SER A 41 16.13 -0.89 3.02
N GLU A 42 16.51 -1.38 1.84
CA GLU A 42 15.58 -1.51 0.72
C GLU A 42 14.56 -2.63 0.94
N TRP A 43 14.95 -3.69 1.65
CA TRP A 43 14.03 -4.75 2.08
C TRP A 43 13.04 -4.24 3.13
N ASP A 44 13.49 -3.45 4.11
CA ASP A 44 12.62 -2.81 5.10
C ASP A 44 11.59 -1.90 4.40
N ASP A 45 12.06 -1.06 3.48
CA ASP A 45 11.21 -0.18 2.67
C ASP A 45 10.22 -1.00 1.81
N TYR A 46 10.62 -2.16 1.28
CA TYR A 46 9.74 -3.06 0.53
C TYR A 46 8.65 -3.67 1.42
N MET A 47 9.01 -4.18 2.60
CA MET A 47 8.06 -4.77 3.52
C MET A 47 7.01 -3.75 3.97
N GLU A 48 7.45 -2.53 4.27
CA GLU A 48 6.55 -1.44 4.66
C GLU A 48 5.65 -0.99 3.50
N TRP A 49 6.21 -0.81 2.30
CA TRP A 49 5.42 -0.40 1.12
C TRP A 49 4.38 -1.47 0.76
N LYS A 50 4.76 -2.75 0.80
CA LYS A 50 3.85 -3.88 0.56
C LYS A 50 2.70 -3.92 1.56
N ALA A 51 2.99 -3.70 2.84
CA ALA A 51 1.98 -3.63 3.89
C ALA A 51 0.97 -2.49 3.63
N CYS A 52 1.45 -1.29 3.29
CA CYS A 52 0.60 -0.14 2.96
C CYS A 52 -0.34 -0.42 1.77
N ILE A 53 0.17 -1.08 0.72
CA ILE A 53 -0.64 -1.44 -0.46
C ILE A 53 -1.72 -2.46 -0.09
N ASN A 54 -1.38 -3.49 0.68
CA ASN A 54 -2.32 -4.52 1.09
C ASN A 54 -3.44 -3.95 1.97
N MET A 55 -3.08 -3.07 2.90
CA MET A 55 -4.03 -2.38 3.75
C MET A 55 -5.00 -1.52 2.94
N LYS A 56 -4.47 -0.72 1.99
CA LYS A 56 -5.30 0.05 1.06
C LYS A 56 -6.28 -0.83 0.26
N LYS A 57 -5.80 -1.95 -0.30
CA LYS A 57 -6.65 -2.90 -1.05
C LYS A 57 -7.77 -3.47 -0.18
N LYS A 58 -7.44 -3.85 1.06
CA LYS A 58 -8.43 -4.38 2.01
C LYS A 58 -9.52 -3.34 2.31
N TYR A 59 -9.14 -2.10 2.59
CA TYR A 59 -10.11 -1.01 2.79
C TYR A 59 -10.98 -0.73 1.57
N GLU A 60 -10.40 -0.74 0.37
CA GLU A 60 -11.17 -0.54 -0.88
C GLU A 60 -12.18 -1.67 -1.11
N ALA A 61 -11.80 -2.92 -0.83
CA ALA A 61 -12.70 -4.07 -0.89
C ALA A 61 -13.84 -3.95 0.13
N GLU A 62 -13.54 -3.64 1.40
CA GLU A 62 -14.55 -3.46 2.45
C GLU A 62 -15.55 -2.36 2.10
N LYS A 63 -15.08 -1.22 1.54
CA LYS A 63 -15.97 -0.15 1.08
C LYS A 63 -16.87 -0.60 -0.07
N LYS A 64 -16.36 -1.40 -1.00
CA LYS A 64 -17.14 -1.95 -2.11
C LYS A 64 -18.22 -2.90 -1.60
N ASP A 65 -17.90 -3.79 -0.66
CA ASP A 65 -18.86 -4.71 -0.04
C ASP A 65 -19.96 -3.98 0.74
N ILE A 66 -19.61 -2.95 1.51
CA ILE A 66 -20.60 -2.10 2.20
C ILE A 66 -21.51 -1.41 1.18
N GLY A 67 -20.94 -0.86 0.10
CA GLY A 67 -21.70 -0.22 -0.97
C GLY A 67 -22.67 -1.18 -1.67
N ASN A 68 -22.23 -2.41 -1.93
CA ASN A 68 -23.07 -3.43 -2.55
C ASN A 68 -24.21 -3.86 -1.62
N ARG A 69 -23.92 -4.13 -0.34
CA ARG A 69 -24.94 -4.46 0.68
C ARG A 69 -26.03 -3.41 0.82
N LYS A 70 -25.71 -2.12 0.71
CA LYS A 70 -26.70 -1.03 0.75
C LYS A 70 -27.58 -0.93 -0.50
N ARG A 71 -27.17 -1.51 -1.63
CA ARG A 71 -27.95 -1.51 -2.89
C ARG A 71 -28.96 -2.67 -2.95
N ILE A 72 -28.62 -3.82 -2.34
CA ILE A 72 -29.51 -4.99 -2.29
C ILE A 72 -30.62 -4.87 -1.23
N THR A 73 -30.47 -3.99 -0.24
CA THR A 73 -31.49 -3.75 0.80
C THR A 73 -32.39 -2.53 0.53
N LYS A 74 -32.34 -1.95 -0.68
CA LYS A 74 -33.13 -0.78 -1.08
C LYS A 74 -34.08 -1.14 -2.22
#